data_AF-A7XAK1-F1
#
_entry.id   AF-A7XAK1-F1
#
_cell.length_a   1.000
_cell.length_b   1.000
_cell.length_c   1.000
_cell.angle_alpha   90.00
_cell.angle_beta   90.00
_cell.angle_gamma   90.00
#
_symmetry.space_group_name_H-M   'P 1'
#
loop_
_entity.id
_entity.type
_entity.pdbx_description
1 polymer ?
#
loop_
_entity_poly.entity_id
_entity_poly.type
_entity_poly.pdbx_seq_one_letter_code
_entity_poly.pdbx_strand_id
1 'polypeptide(L)'
;MSKGFALAAFACIVAVTYSVPASLHVPHRAKRWEEFPNVTLNFDCSDKPLGFYADTEFECMLFHMCDEEGRRIPHMCGNGTAFNQEF
;
A
#
# COMPACT_ATOMS: atom_id res chain seq x y z
N MET A 1 26.80 -35.00 -33.03
CA MET A 1 26.97 -33.57 -32.70
C MET A 1 25.62 -32.84 -32.69
N SER A 2 25.31 -32.25 -31.54
CA SER A 2 24.51 -31.04 -31.30
C SER A 2 23.26 -30.76 -32.16
N LYS A 3 22.16 -31.50 -31.93
CA LYS A 3 20.79 -30.99 -32.16
C LYS A 3 19.85 -31.41 -31.02
N GLY A 4 20.35 -31.32 -29.78
CA GLY A 4 19.57 -31.60 -28.57
C GLY A 4 19.49 -30.42 -27.59
N PHE A 5 20.28 -29.36 -27.81
CA PHE A 5 20.42 -28.26 -26.85
C PHE A 5 19.44 -27.10 -27.08
N ALA A 6 18.92 -26.92 -28.29
CA ALA A 6 18.04 -25.79 -28.61
C ALA A 6 16.62 -25.94 -28.03
N LEU A 7 16.08 -27.17 -28.01
CA LEU A 7 14.76 -27.44 -27.45
C LEU A 7 14.74 -27.29 -25.91
N ALA A 8 15.82 -27.70 -25.25
CA ALA A 8 15.97 -27.53 -23.80
C ALA A 8 16.04 -26.05 -23.40
N ALA A 9 16.78 -25.22 -24.15
CA ALA A 9 16.88 -23.79 -23.89
C ALA A 9 15.53 -23.06 -24.08
N PHE A 10 14.78 -23.39 -25.14
CA PHE A 10 13.46 -22.80 -25.38
C PHE A 10 12.45 -23.22 -24.31
N ALA A 11 12.44 -24.50 -23.92
CA ALA A 11 11.59 -25.00 -22.85
C ALA A 11 11.90 -24.35 -21.49
N CYS A 12 13.18 -24.05 -21.19
CA CYS A 12 13.55 -23.32 -19.98
C CYS A 12 13.10 -21.85 -20.02
N ILE A 13 13.24 -21.15 -21.14
CA ILE A 13 12.79 -19.74 -21.27
C ILE A 13 11.26 -19.66 -21.14
N VAL A 14 10.56 -20.56 -21.84
CA VAL A 14 9.12 -20.78 -21.73
C VAL A 14 8.77 -21.04 -20.27
N ALA A 15 9.29 -22.11 -19.65
CA ALA A 15 9.00 -22.45 -18.26
C ALA A 15 9.27 -21.28 -17.30
N VAL A 16 10.37 -20.53 -17.43
CA VAL A 16 10.69 -19.37 -16.58
C VAL A 16 9.68 -18.21 -16.78
N THR A 17 9.16 -18.00 -17.99
CA THR A 17 8.08 -17.01 -18.25
C THR A 17 6.69 -17.47 -17.79
N TYR A 18 6.38 -18.77 -17.82
CA TYR A 18 5.08 -19.32 -17.37
C TYR A 18 5.05 -19.72 -15.89
N SER A 19 6.20 -19.71 -15.21
CA SER A 19 6.33 -20.03 -13.78
C SER A 19 6.79 -18.83 -12.94
N VAL A 20 6.48 -17.61 -13.36
CA VAL A 20 6.25 -16.55 -12.39
C VAL A 20 4.87 -16.85 -11.80
N PRO A 21 4.76 -17.52 -10.64
CA PRO A 21 3.46 -17.62 -10.00
C PRO A 21 2.92 -16.20 -9.85
N ALA A 22 1.60 -16.01 -9.98
CA ALA A 22 0.89 -14.81 -9.57
C ALA A 22 0.96 -14.58 -8.03
N SER A 23 2.09 -14.97 -7.44
CA SER A 23 2.52 -14.78 -6.06
C SER A 23 3.48 -13.60 -5.92
N LEU A 24 3.37 -12.58 -6.78
CA LEU A 24 3.39 -11.23 -6.22
C LEU A 24 2.11 -11.03 -5.39
N HIS A 25 1.92 -11.89 -4.39
CA HIS A 25 1.12 -11.59 -3.23
C HIS A 25 1.89 -10.47 -2.53
N VAL A 26 1.61 -9.24 -2.93
CA VAL A 26 1.83 -8.09 -2.06
C VAL A 26 1.03 -8.42 -0.80
N PRO A 27 1.68 -8.65 0.36
CA PRO A 27 0.94 -9.03 1.56
C PRO A 27 0.06 -7.86 2.02
N HIS A 28 -1.24 -7.94 1.71
CA HIS A 28 -2.43 -7.71 2.54
C HIS A 28 -2.51 -6.55 3.54
N ARG A 29 -1.69 -5.51 3.47
CA ARG A 29 -1.80 -4.35 4.38
C ARG A 29 -1.76 -3.01 3.65
N ALA A 30 -2.32 -2.92 2.45
CA ALA A 30 -2.29 -1.67 1.71
C ALA A 30 -3.25 -0.60 2.30
N LYS A 31 -4.41 -0.97 2.87
CA LYS A 31 -5.38 0.03 3.35
C LYS A 31 -6.29 -0.55 4.46
N ARG A 32 -5.84 -0.55 5.73
CA ARG A 32 -6.64 -1.03 6.89
C ARG A 32 -8.02 -0.36 7.01
N TRP A 33 -8.19 0.86 6.49
CA TRP A 33 -9.46 1.58 6.51
C TRP A 33 -10.52 1.01 5.55
N GLU A 34 -10.15 0.24 4.52
CA GLU A 34 -11.12 -0.46 3.65
C GLU A 34 -11.89 -1.56 4.41
N GLU A 35 -11.33 -2.01 5.54
CA GLU A 35 -11.96 -2.97 6.46
C GLU A 35 -13.10 -2.34 7.27
N PHE A 36 -13.22 -1.00 7.28
CA PHE A 36 -14.22 -0.26 8.04
C PHE A 36 -15.12 0.59 7.13
N PRO A 37 -16.05 -0.05 6.38
CA PRO A 37 -16.88 0.64 5.37
C PRO A 37 -17.84 1.68 5.96
N ASN A 38 -18.05 1.67 7.28
CA ASN A 38 -18.94 2.61 7.97
C ASN A 38 -18.20 3.81 8.57
N VAL A 39 -16.89 3.93 8.36
CA VAL A 39 -16.09 5.05 8.87
C VAL A 39 -16.13 6.19 7.85
N THR A 40 -16.67 7.33 8.27
CA THR A 40 -16.62 8.57 7.49
C THR A 40 -15.42 9.38 7.96
N LEU A 41 -14.55 9.76 7.02
CA LEU A 41 -13.37 10.58 7.30
C LEU A 41 -13.61 11.97 6.74
N ASN A 42 -13.70 12.98 7.61
CA ASN A 42 -13.98 14.37 7.22
C ASN A 42 -12.73 15.18 6.84
N PHE A 43 -11.54 14.72 7.24
CA PHE A 43 -10.28 15.38 6.92
C PHE A 43 -10.02 15.44 5.40
N ASP A 44 -9.47 16.54 4.89
CA ASP A 44 -9.02 16.68 3.51
C ASP A 44 -7.69 17.45 3.38
N CYS A 45 -7.06 17.34 2.21
CA CYS A 45 -5.74 17.89 1.92
C CYS A 45 -5.76 19.25 1.20
N SER A 46 -6.93 19.89 1.02
CA SER A 46 -7.08 21.08 0.15
C SER A 46 -6.23 22.26 0.60
N ASP A 47 -6.15 22.47 1.92
CA ASP A 47 -5.39 23.55 2.56
C ASP A 47 -4.23 23.01 3.39
N LYS A 48 -3.57 21.95 2.91
CA LYS A 48 -2.49 21.28 3.62
C LYS A 48 -1.28 21.10 2.70
N PRO A 49 -0.07 21.49 3.14
CA PRO A 49 1.16 21.08 2.48
C PRO A 49 1.30 19.56 2.40
N LEU A 50 2.25 19.09 1.58
CA LEU A 50 2.69 17.70 1.64
C LEU A 50 3.14 17.34 3.07
N GLY A 51 2.63 16.23 3.61
CA GLY A 51 2.97 15.83 4.97
C GLY A 51 1.96 14.88 5.63
N PHE A 52 2.11 14.71 6.94
CA PHE A 52 1.29 13.85 7.78
C PHE A 52 0.49 14.67 8.78
N TYR A 53 -0.80 14.36 8.90
CA TYR A 53 -1.75 15.13 9.69
C TYR A 53 -2.56 14.23 10.63
N ALA A 54 -2.59 14.58 11.91
CA ALA A 54 -3.39 13.91 12.91
C ALA A 54 -4.89 14.04 12.60
N ASP A 55 -5.63 12.94 12.69
CA ASP A 55 -7.09 12.99 12.69
C ASP A 55 -7.61 13.13 14.12
N THR A 56 -7.95 14.35 14.50
CA THR A 56 -8.45 14.64 15.85
C THR A 56 -9.86 14.11 16.11
N GLU A 57 -10.64 13.80 15.05
CA GLU A 57 -11.98 13.20 15.20
C GLU A 57 -11.88 11.75 15.70
N PHE A 58 -10.77 11.09 15.41
CA PHE A 58 -10.50 9.70 15.80
C PHE A 58 -9.44 9.59 16.91
N GLU A 59 -9.37 10.58 17.80
CA GLU A 59 -8.43 10.60 18.93
C GLU A 59 -6.97 10.36 18.50
N CYS A 60 -6.61 10.85 17.31
CA CYS A 60 -5.30 10.67 16.68
C CYS A 60 -4.92 9.19 16.42
N MET A 61 -5.84 8.23 16.55
CA MET A 61 -5.62 6.83 16.16
C MET A 61 -5.60 6.65 14.63
N LEU A 62 -6.08 7.65 13.90
CA LEU A 62 -5.89 7.82 12.46
C LEU A 62 -5.02 9.04 12.19
N PHE A 63 -4.22 8.95 11.13
CA PHE A 63 -3.52 10.09 10.55
C PHE A 63 -3.61 10.01 9.03
N HIS A 64 -3.49 11.15 8.37
CA HIS A 64 -3.62 11.30 6.92
C HIS A 64 -2.30 11.74 6.33
N MET A 65 -1.85 11.04 5.28
CA MET A 65 -0.79 11.54 4.41
C MET A 65 -1.43 12.34 3.27
N CYS A 66 -0.98 13.58 3.10
CA CYS A 66 -1.25 14.40 1.93
C CYS A 66 -0.03 14.35 1.01
N ASP A 67 -0.25 13.96 -0.25
CA ASP A 67 0.80 13.93 -1.27
C ASP A 67 0.80 15.18 -2.17
N GLU A 68 1.70 15.21 -3.15
CA GLU A 68 1.88 16.34 -4.07
C GLU A 68 0.66 16.59 -4.95
N GLU A 69 -0.18 15.57 -5.16
CA GLU A 69 -1.42 15.68 -5.92
C GLU A 69 -2.63 16.05 -5.05
N GLY A 70 -2.41 16.30 -3.75
CA GLY A 70 -3.49 16.57 -2.78
C GLY A 70 -4.35 15.34 -2.47
N ARG A 71 -3.87 14.12 -2.79
CA ARG A 71 -4.59 12.90 -2.42
C ARG A 71 -4.41 12.63 -0.94
N ARG A 72 -5.52 12.26 -0.30
CA ARG A 72 -5.57 11.85 1.10
C ARG A 72 -5.39 10.34 1.22
N ILE A 73 -4.40 9.92 1.99
CA ILE A 73 -4.18 8.51 2.31
C ILE A 73 -4.30 8.32 3.83
N PRO A 74 -5.40 7.72 4.33
CA PRO A 74 -5.56 7.47 5.75
C PRO A 74 -4.77 6.25 6.22
N HIS A 75 -4.20 6.36 7.41
CA HIS A 75 -3.41 5.35 8.09
C HIS A 75 -3.88 5.19 9.54
N MET A 76 -3.94 3.95 10.01
CA MET A 76 -4.30 3.63 11.38
C MET A 76 -3.06 3.32 12.21
N CYS A 77 -2.98 3.90 13.39
CA CYS A 77 -1.96 3.63 14.38
C CYS A 77 -2.04 2.19 14.92
N GLY A 78 -0.99 1.76 15.62
CA GLY A 78 -1.02 0.51 16.38
C GLY A 78 -2.02 0.56 17.53
N ASN A 79 -2.42 -0.60 18.05
CA ASN A 79 -3.37 -0.68 19.17
C ASN A 79 -2.81 0.06 20.40
N GLY A 80 -3.59 0.98 20.97
CA GLY A 80 -3.19 1.80 22.11
C GLY A 80 -2.15 2.89 21.81
N THR A 81 -1.93 3.20 20.52
CA THR A 81 -1.03 4.28 20.09
C THR A 81 -1.80 5.37 19.36
N ALA A 82 -1.30 6.60 19.44
CA ALA A 82 -1.84 7.77 18.76
C ALA A 82 -0.72 8.47 17.96
N PHE A 83 -1.08 9.08 16.84
CA PHE A 83 -0.17 9.91 16.07
C PHE A 83 0.11 11.22 16.82
N ASN A 84 1.39 11.59 16.90
CA ASN A 84 1.83 12.83 17.52
C ASN A 84 2.16 13.84 16.41
N GLN A 85 1.40 14.93 16.34
CA GLN A 85 1.58 15.94 15.30
C GLN A 85 2.85 16.79 15.50
N GLU A 86 3.31 16.94 16.74
CA GLU A 86 4.41 17.84 17.09
C GLU A 86 5.80 17.32 16.67
N PHE A 87 5.94 16.00 16.44
CA PHE A 87 7.24 15.35 16.23
C PHE A 87 7.28 14.44 15.00
#